data_AF-A0A497GI22-F1
#
_entry.id   AF-A0A497GI22-F1
#
_cell.length_a   1.000
_cell.length_b   1.000
_cell.length_c   1.000
_cell.angle_alpha   90.00
_cell.angle_beta   90.00
_cell.angle_gamma   90.00
#
_symmetry.space_group_name_H-M   'P 1'
#
loop_
_entity.id
_entity.type
_entity.pdbx_description
1 polymer ?
#
loop_
_entity_poly.entity_id
_entity_poly.type
_entity_poly.pdbx_seq_one_letter_code
_entity_poly.pdbx_strand_id
1 'polypeptide(L)' 'MPGKDNDYTIPEQVKFANFVSYQLMKAGIPFAINADHQFYDFTKKQWIEERLPVLEAILHPKSEDP' A
#
# COMPACT_ATOMS: atom_id res chain seq x y z
N MET A 1 -19.57 12.43 -1.14
CA MET A 1 -19.82 11.15 -1.86
C MET A 1 -19.14 10.07 -1.03
N PRO A 2 -19.79 8.95 -0.69
CA PRO A 2 -19.06 7.85 -0.07
C PRO A 2 -18.05 7.38 -1.13
N GLY A 3 -16.77 7.62 -0.88
CA GLY A 3 -15.70 7.29 -1.82
C GLY A 3 -15.70 5.79 -2.07
N LYS A 4 -15.58 5.39 -3.34
CA LYS A 4 -15.37 4.02 -3.80
C LYS A 4 -13.99 3.45 -3.39
N ASP A 5 -13.37 4.02 -2.37
CA ASP A 5 -11.99 3.77 -1.98
C ASP A 5 -11.87 2.58 -1.00
N ASN A 6 -13.00 2.01 -0.58
CA ASN A 6 -13.05 0.94 0.42
C ASN A 6 -13.86 -0.29 -0.01
N ASP A 7 -14.09 -0.46 -1.33
CA ASP A 7 -14.74 -1.67 -1.87
C ASP A 7 -13.82 -2.89 -1.90
N TYR A 8 -12.53 -2.72 -1.55
CA TYR A 8 -11.52 -3.78 -1.52
C TYR A 8 -11.05 -4.09 -0.11
N THR A 9 -10.99 -5.37 0.21
CA THR A 9 -10.46 -5.89 1.48
C THR A 9 -8.95 -5.63 1.61
N ILE A 10 -8.42 -5.57 2.84
CA ILE A 10 -6.97 -5.43 3.07
C ILE A 10 -6.14 -6.47 2.29
N PRO A 11 -6.49 -7.77 2.24
CA PRO A 11 -5.76 -8.74 1.43
C PRO A 11 -5.71 -8.44 -0.07
N GLU A 12 -6.79 -7.91 -0.66
CA GLU A 12 -6.81 -7.51 -2.07
C GLU A 12 -5.90 -6.32 -2.31
N GLN A 13 -5.92 -5.35 -1.40
CA GLN A 13 -5.04 -4.19 -1.44
C GLN A 13 -3.57 -4.59 -1.31
N VAL A 14 -3.24 -5.53 -0.41
CA VAL A 14 -1.89 -6.09 -0.25
C VAL A 14 -1.39 -6.72 -1.56
N LYS A 15 -2.20 -7.57 -2.20
CA LYS A 15 -1.83 -8.21 -3.48
C LYS A 15 -1.56 -7.18 -4.57
N PHE A 16 -2.46 -6.22 -4.74
CA PHE A 16 -2.32 -5.19 -5.75
C PHE A 16 -1.09 -4.29 -5.49
N ALA A 17 -0.93 -3.84 -4.24
CA ALA A 17 0.20 -3.02 -3.82
C ALA A 17 1.55 -3.72 -4.03
N ASN A 18 1.63 -5.00 -3.66
CA ASN A 18 2.83 -5.82 -3.88
C ASN A 18 3.16 -5.92 -5.37
N PHE A 19 2.17 -6.28 -6.20
CA PHE A 19 2.35 -6.41 -7.64
C PHE A 19 2.89 -5.11 -8.27
N VAL A 20 2.21 -3.98 -8.05
CA VAL A 20 2.60 -2.70 -8.67
C VAL A 20 3.98 -2.27 -8.22
N SER A 21 4.24 -2.32 -6.91
CA SER A 21 5.51 -1.89 -6.33
C SER A 21 6.67 -2.78 -6.79
N TYR A 22 6.45 -4.09 -6.90
CA TYR A 22 7.44 -5.03 -7.43
C TYR A 22 7.77 -4.74 -8.91
N GLN A 23 6.77 -4.52 -9.76
CA GLN A 23 7.00 -4.23 -11.18
C GLN A 23 7.78 -2.92 -11.37
N LEU A 24 7.46 -1.88 -10.60
CA LEU A 24 8.18 -0.60 -10.64
C LEU A 24 9.62 -0.76 -10.14
N MET A 25 9.82 -1.48 -9.03
CA MET A 25 11.15 -1.80 -8.51
C MET A 25 11.98 -2.56 -9.56
N LYS A 26 11.42 -3.61 -10.18
CA LYS A 26 12.07 -4.41 -11.22
C LYS A 26 12.45 -3.58 -12.45
N ALA A 27 11.63 -2.59 -12.80
CA ALA A 27 11.90 -1.67 -13.90
C ALA A 27 12.86 -0.52 -13.53
N GLY A 28 13.27 -0.40 -12.26
CA GLY A 28 14.11 0.71 -11.78
C GLY A 28 13.38 2.06 -11.77
N ILE A 29 12.05 2.06 -11.71
CA ILE A 29 11.22 3.27 -11.75
C ILE A 29 10.91 3.71 -10.31
N PRO A 30 11.40 4.90 -9.88
CA PRO A 30 11.04 5.44 -8.58
C PRO A 30 9.57 5.89 -8.56
N PHE A 31 8.90 5.70 -7.43
CA PHE A 31 7.52 6.12 -7.24
C PHE A 31 7.30 6.70 -5.83
N ALA A 32 6.20 7.42 -5.65
CA ALA A 32 5.82 8.05 -4.39
C ALA A 32 4.38 7.66 -3.99
N ILE A 33 4.14 7.57 -2.68
CA ILE A 33 2.82 7.31 -2.11
C ILE A 33 2.18 8.67 -1.76
N ASN A 34 1.13 9.08 -2.47
CA ASN A 34 0.39 10.31 -2.19
C ASN A 34 -0.93 10.00 -1.43
N ALA A 35 -0.81 9.29 -0.31
CA ALA A 35 -1.94 8.84 0.50
C ALA A 35 -1.53 8.61 1.97
N ASP A 36 -0.60 9.42 2.47
CA ASP A 36 -0.07 9.38 3.84
C ASP A 36 -1.15 9.31 4.92
N HIS A 37 -2.22 10.09 4.78
CA HIS A 37 -3.39 10.08 5.68
C HIS A 37 -4.12 8.72 5.77
N GLN A 38 -3.92 7.81 4.79
CA GLN A 38 -4.47 6.46 4.85
C GLN A 38 -3.62 5.50 5.69
N PHE A 39 -2.36 5.84 5.96
CA PHE A 39 -1.42 5.00 6.71
C PHE A 39 -1.08 5.56 8.09
N TYR A 40 -1.14 6.88 8.25
CA TYR A 40 -0.73 7.56 9.47
C TYR A 40 -1.78 8.57 9.93
N ASP A 41 -2.23 8.44 11.18
CA ASP A 41 -3.08 9.42 11.84
C ASP A 41 -2.20 10.52 12.45
N PHE A 42 -2.13 11.67 11.77
CA PHE A 42 -1.33 12.82 12.22
C PHE A 42 -1.85 13.47 13.50
N THR A 43 -3.14 13.30 13.82
CA THR A 43 -3.74 13.86 15.05
C THR A 43 -3.31 13.04 16.25
N LYS A 44 -3.40 11.71 16.12
CA LYS A 44 -3.00 10.77 17.17
C LYS A 44 -1.50 10.45 17.16
N LYS A 45 -0.78 10.86 16.11
CA LYS A 45 0.65 10.61 15.89
C LYS A 45 0.99 9.12 15.91
N GLN A 46 0.17 8.31 15.24
CA GLN A 46 0.33 6.86 15.21
C GLN A 46 -0.01 6.29 13.84
N TRP A 47 0.57 5.12 13.55
CA TRP A 47 0.22 4.33 12.38
C TRP A 47 -1.19 3.76 12.50
N ILE A 48 -1.86 3.59 11.35
CA ILE A 48 -3.14 2.91 11.26
C ILE A 48 -2.84 1.42 11.09
N GLU A 49 -2.92 0.66 12.18
CA GLU A 49 -2.48 -0.74 12.26
C GLU A 49 -3.08 -1.63 11.17
N GLU A 50 -4.38 -1.45 10.86
CA GLU A 50 -5.08 -2.20 9.81
C GLU A 50 -4.47 -2.02 8.40
N ARG A 51 -3.80 -0.88 8.17
CA ARG A 51 -3.21 -0.50 6.88
C ARG A 51 -1.72 -0.80 6.78
N LEU A 52 -1.07 -1.15 7.88
CA LEU A 52 0.35 -1.53 7.88
C LEU A 52 0.68 -2.66 6.90
N PRO A 53 -0.12 -3.73 6.74
CA PRO A 53 0.18 -4.77 5.75
C PRO A 53 0.25 -4.22 4.32
N VAL A 54 -0.61 -3.27 3.97
CA VAL A 54 -0.61 -2.63 2.64
C VAL A 54 0.63 -1.77 2.49
N LEU A 55 0.99 -0.98 3.50
CA LEU A 55 2.21 -0.16 3.48
C LEU A 55 3.47 -1.01 3.32
N GLU A 56 3.56 -2.11 4.07
CA GLU A 56 4.68 -3.06 3.99
C GLU A 56 4.80 -3.67 2.59
N ALA A 57 3.68 -4.00 1.94
CA ALA A 57 3.68 -4.50 0.56
C ALA A 57 4.18 -3.47 -0.46
N ILE A 58 4.04 -2.17 -0.16
CA ILE A 58 4.56 -1.10 -1.00
C ILE A 58 6.06 -0.87 -0.77
N LEU A 59 6.49 -0.84 0.50
CA LEU A 59 7.87 -0.52 0.88
C LEU A 59 8.83 -1.69 0.68
N HIS A 60 8.35 -2.91 0.85
CA HIS A 60 9.13 -4.15 0.77
C HIS A 60 8.46 -5.17 -0.16
N PRO A 61 8.26 -4.83 -1.45
CA PRO A 61 7.57 -5.71 -2.38
C PRO A 61 8.38 -6.98 -2.64
N LYS A 62 7.67 -8.11 -2.72
CA LYS A 62 8.25 -9.44 -2.96
C LYS A 62 7.82 -9.94 -4.33
N SER A 63 8.69 -10.70 -5.00
CA SER A 63 8.30 -11.40 -6.22
C SER A 63 7.17 -12.37 -5.90
N GLU A 64 6.11 -12.36 -6.70
CA GLU A 64 5.08 -13.39 -6.69
C GLU A 64 5.39 -14.52 -7.69
N ASP A 65 6.64 -14.62 -8.15
CA ASP A 65 7.08 -15.78 -8.93
C ASP A 65 6.78 -17.05 -8.10
N PRO A 66 6.02 -18.01 -8.65
CA PRO A 66 5.73 -19.28 -7.99
C PRO A 66 6.99 -20.12 -7.73
#